data_AF-A0A7J3MUS6-F1
#
_entry.id   AF-A0A7J3MUS6-F1
#
_cell.length_a   1.000
_cell.length_b   1.000
_cell.length_c   1.000
_cell.angle_alpha   90.00
_cell.angle_beta   90.00
_cell.angle_gamma   90.00
#
_symmetry.space_group_name_H-M   'P 1'
#
loop_
_entity.id
_entity.type
_entity.pdbx_description
1 polymer ?
#
loop_
_entity_poly.entity_id
_entity_poly.type
_entity_poly.pdbx_seq_one_letter_code
_entity_poly.pdbx_strand_id
1 'polypeptide(L)'
;MSEVYSQSVDIWRAENSSERLAPIPQEWAENLRSHASRLRMEIKLAVDKKSINTILREEELRILSSLVRKIFMLRMRKVIDAALRGETLENMLEFEEEMYRAFQKLGRAYLGIVNEVSEMLNLSPKIKIDEKELVVMLKDTSAIVDKKGHVHGPFREGDIAIIPPDSAELLERGGYAKRLPNSK
;
A
#
# COMPACT_ATOMS: atom_id res chain seq x y z
N MET A 1 26.10 6.58 -20.68
CA MET A 1 24.78 6.91 -20.11
C MET A 1 25.02 7.49 -18.73
N SER A 2 24.29 8.54 -18.33
CA SER A 2 24.48 9.14 -17.01
C SER A 2 24.05 8.16 -15.91
N GLU A 3 24.79 8.10 -14.81
CA GLU A 3 24.54 7.20 -13.68
C GLU A 3 23.13 7.40 -13.08
N VAL A 4 22.67 8.66 -13.09
CA VAL A 4 21.32 9.06 -12.68
C VAL A 4 20.23 8.44 -13.57
N TYR A 5 20.49 8.34 -14.88
CA TYR A 5 19.55 7.72 -15.80
C TYR A 5 19.40 6.22 -15.52
N SER A 6 20.51 5.49 -15.38
CA SER A 6 20.47 4.06 -15.02
C SER A 6 19.75 3.84 -13.70
N GLN A 7 20.09 4.63 -12.67
CA GLN A 7 19.44 4.53 -11.36
C GLN A 7 17.92 4.76 -11.44
N SER A 8 17.49 5.77 -12.21
CA SER A 8 16.06 6.07 -12.38
C SER A 8 15.32 4.96 -13.13
N VAL A 9 15.97 4.33 -14.11
CA VAL A 9 15.39 3.20 -14.86
C VAL A 9 15.28 1.97 -13.97
N ASP A 10 16.27 1.71 -13.11
CA ASP A 10 16.24 0.56 -12.21
C ASP A 10 15.17 0.72 -11.12
N ILE A 11 14.99 1.93 -10.58
CA ILE A 11 13.87 2.25 -9.68
C ILE A 11 12.54 2.01 -10.40
N TRP A 12 12.39 2.51 -11.63
CA TRP A 12 11.17 2.31 -12.41
C TRP A 12 10.88 0.84 -12.69
N ARG A 13 11.90 0.04 -13.04
CA ARG A 13 11.75 -1.42 -13.23
C ARG A 13 11.33 -2.12 -11.95
N ALA A 14 11.97 -1.80 -10.82
CA ALA A 14 11.64 -2.37 -9.53
C ALA A 14 10.19 -2.01 -9.12
N GLU A 15 9.79 -0.76 -9.34
CA GLU A 15 8.43 -0.29 -9.08
C GLU A 15 7.40 -0.99 -9.98
N ASN A 16 7.74 -1.29 -11.23
CA ASN A 16 6.83 -1.96 -12.16
C ASN A 16 6.73 -3.49 -11.95
N SER A 17 7.74 -4.12 -11.36
CA SER A 17 7.84 -5.59 -11.27
C SER A 17 7.25 -6.18 -9.98
N SER A 18 6.88 -5.34 -9.02
CA SER A 18 6.36 -5.74 -7.71
C SER A 18 5.06 -5.02 -7.39
N GLU A 19 4.16 -5.65 -6.65
CA GLU A 19 2.98 -4.99 -6.07
C GLU A 19 3.35 -4.12 -4.86
N ARG A 20 4.50 -4.39 -4.21
CA ARG A 20 5.03 -3.57 -3.11
C ARG A 20 5.73 -2.33 -3.65
N LEU A 21 5.89 -1.32 -2.79
CA LEU A 21 6.69 -0.14 -3.09
C LEU A 21 8.17 -0.51 -3.11
N ALA A 22 8.86 -0.15 -4.20
CA ALA A 22 10.30 -0.30 -4.26
C ALA A 22 10.97 0.70 -3.31
N PRO A 23 12.09 0.35 -2.66
CA PRO A 23 12.86 1.32 -1.90
C PRO A 23 13.43 2.37 -2.85
N ILE A 24 13.23 3.64 -2.52
CA ILE A 24 13.86 4.75 -3.23
C ILE A 24 15.13 5.14 -2.46
N PRO A 25 16.34 5.05 -3.07
CA PRO A 25 17.57 5.47 -2.43
C PRO A 25 17.52 6.95 -2.05
N GLN A 26 17.93 7.29 -0.82
CA GLN A 26 17.88 8.66 -0.31
C GLN A 26 18.71 9.63 -1.18
N GLU A 27 19.83 9.17 -1.72
CA GLU A 27 20.72 9.93 -2.59
C GLU A 27 20.14 10.18 -4.00
N TRP A 28 19.16 9.37 -4.45
CA TRP A 28 18.61 9.48 -5.80
C TRP A 28 18.01 10.86 -6.08
N ALA A 29 17.26 11.40 -5.11
CA ALA A 29 16.63 12.71 -5.25
C ALA A 29 17.66 13.84 -5.40
N GLU A 30 18.74 13.79 -4.61
CA GLU A 30 19.81 14.79 -4.67
C GLU A 30 20.62 14.67 -5.97
N ASN A 31 20.96 13.45 -6.37
CA ASN A 31 21.64 13.17 -7.63
C ASN A 31 20.82 13.65 -8.84
N LEU A 32 19.51 13.38 -8.84
CA LEU A 32 18.59 13.85 -9.87
C LEU A 32 18.52 15.38 -9.91
N ARG A 33 18.46 16.04 -8.75
CA ARG A 33 18.41 17.50 -8.65
C ARG A 33 19.70 18.15 -9.16
N SER A 34 20.85 17.63 -8.74
CA SER A 34 22.17 18.10 -9.17
C SER A 34 22.33 17.95 -10.69
N HIS A 35 22.03 16.76 -11.21
CA HIS A 35 22.11 16.47 -12.65
C HIS A 35 21.17 17.35 -13.49
N ALA A 36 19.91 17.49 -13.06
CA ALA A 36 18.95 18.35 -13.75
C ALA A 36 19.36 19.83 -13.73
N SER A 37 19.93 20.31 -12.62
CA SER A 37 20.40 21.68 -12.48
C SER A 37 21.58 21.96 -13.41
N ARG A 38 22.52 21.00 -13.49
CA ARG A 38 23.65 21.05 -14.43
C ARG A 38 23.17 21.09 -15.89
N LEU A 39 22.28 20.19 -16.29
CA LEU A 39 21.73 20.18 -17.65
C LEU A 39 21.05 21.50 -18.00
N ARG A 40 20.24 22.07 -17.08
CA ARG A 40 19.59 23.37 -17.28
C ARG A 40 20.61 24.51 -17.45
N MET A 41 21.69 24.50 -16.66
CA MET A 41 22.75 25.49 -16.78
C MET A 41 23.48 25.36 -18.12
N GLU A 42 23.85 24.15 -18.52
CA GLU A 42 24.51 23.88 -19.81
C GLU A 42 23.64 24.30 -21.00
N ILE A 43 22.33 24.03 -20.97
CA ILE A 43 21.37 24.48 -21.99
C ILE A 43 21.28 26.01 -22.02
N LYS A 44 21.24 26.66 -20.84
CA LYS A 44 21.14 28.12 -20.73
C LYS A 44 22.39 28.83 -21.29
N LEU A 45 23.57 28.25 -21.10
CA LEU A 45 24.85 28.80 -21.55
C LEU A 45 25.21 28.39 -22.99
N ALA A 46 24.39 27.57 -23.64
CA ALA A 46 24.67 27.10 -25.00
C ALA A 46 24.65 28.27 -26.01
N VAL A 47 25.76 28.42 -26.74
CA VAL A 47 25.92 29.42 -27.81
C VAL A 47 24.96 29.15 -28.96
N ASP A 48 24.82 27.88 -29.36
CA ASP A 48 23.85 27.44 -30.36
C ASP A 48 22.82 26.48 -29.76
N LYS A 49 21.59 26.96 -29.67
CA LYS A 49 20.45 26.18 -29.18
C LYS A 49 20.00 25.09 -30.15
N LYS A 50 20.32 25.21 -31.44
CA LYS A 50 20.02 24.20 -32.45
C LYS A 50 21.11 23.14 -32.58
N SER A 51 22.21 23.28 -31.83
CA SER A 51 23.25 22.27 -31.83
C SER A 51 22.73 20.94 -31.27
N ILE A 52 23.21 19.84 -31.85
CA ILE A 52 22.83 18.46 -31.45
C ILE A 52 23.02 18.26 -29.94
N ASN A 53 24.10 18.82 -29.37
CA ASN A 53 24.39 18.72 -27.95
C ASN A 53 23.35 19.42 -27.07
N THR A 54 22.84 20.59 -27.48
CA THR A 54 21.78 21.28 -26.71
C THR A 54 20.47 20.51 -26.79
N ILE A 55 20.10 20.05 -27.99
CA ILE A 55 18.89 19.24 -28.21
C ILE A 55 18.95 17.96 -27.36
N LEU A 56 20.07 17.24 -27.37
CA LEU A 56 20.22 15.99 -26.60
C LEU A 56 20.03 16.20 -25.09
N ARG A 57 20.51 17.33 -24.54
CA ARG A 57 20.33 17.67 -23.12
C ARG A 57 18.87 18.00 -22.78
N GLU A 58 18.18 18.70 -23.68
CA GLU A 58 16.75 18.98 -23.53
C GLU A 58 15.93 17.68 -23.56
N GLU A 59 16.27 16.77 -24.47
CA GLU A 59 15.70 15.43 -24.54
C GLU A 59 15.94 14.66 -23.23
N GLU A 60 17.18 14.65 -22.71
CA GLU A 60 17.51 13.96 -21.47
C GLU A 60 16.69 14.47 -20.28
N LEU A 61 16.58 15.79 -20.11
CA LEU A 61 15.72 16.40 -19.08
C LEU A 61 14.26 15.99 -19.22
N ARG A 62 13.74 15.94 -20.46
CA ARG A 62 12.36 15.55 -20.72
C ARG A 62 12.10 14.10 -20.39
N ILE A 63 13.02 13.21 -20.78
CA ILE A 63 12.92 11.78 -20.50
C ILE A 63 12.98 11.53 -18.99
N LEU A 64 13.93 12.16 -18.28
CA LEU A 64 14.03 12.05 -16.82
C LEU A 64 12.76 12.55 -16.12
N SER A 65 12.22 13.69 -16.55
CA SER A 65 10.96 14.21 -16.01
C SER A 65 9.79 13.25 -16.24
N SER A 66 9.69 12.66 -17.44
CA SER A 66 8.68 11.65 -17.75
C SER A 66 8.84 10.40 -16.87
N LEU A 67 10.08 9.95 -16.64
CA LEU A 67 10.38 8.75 -15.87
C LEU A 67 10.03 8.93 -14.40
N VAL A 68 10.42 10.06 -13.79
CA VAL A 68 10.06 10.43 -12.42
C VAL A 68 8.55 10.44 -12.25
N ARG A 69 7.82 11.07 -13.18
CA ARG A 69 6.36 11.09 -13.15
C ARG A 69 5.78 9.68 -13.21
N LYS A 70 6.30 8.80 -14.08
CA LYS A 70 5.84 7.41 -14.18
C LYS A 70 6.04 6.63 -12.88
N ILE A 71 7.21 6.78 -12.23
CA ILE A 71 7.49 6.14 -10.94
C ILE A 71 6.45 6.56 -9.91
N PHE A 72 6.25 7.87 -9.71
CA PHE A 72 5.34 8.35 -8.68
C PHE A 72 3.85 8.09 -9.00
N MET A 73 3.46 8.03 -10.28
CA MET A 73 2.10 7.60 -10.65
C MET A 73 1.85 6.12 -10.32
N LEU A 74 2.85 5.24 -10.50
CA LEU A 74 2.75 3.84 -10.10
C LEU A 74 2.65 3.70 -8.59
N ARG A 75 3.51 4.42 -7.86
CA ARG A 75 3.52 4.43 -6.39
C ARG A 75 2.20 4.95 -5.83
N MET A 76 1.69 6.06 -6.34
CA MET A 76 0.40 6.62 -5.93
C MET A 76 -0.73 5.60 -6.07
N ARG A 77 -0.78 4.87 -7.18
CA ARG A 77 -1.79 3.81 -7.38
C ARG A 77 -1.69 2.74 -6.28
N LYS A 78 -0.49 2.22 -6.03
CA LYS A 78 -0.26 1.20 -5.00
C LYS A 78 -0.63 1.69 -3.60
N VAL A 79 -0.28 2.93 -3.26
CA VAL A 79 -0.61 3.55 -1.97
C VAL A 79 -2.13 3.65 -1.79
N ILE A 80 -2.85 4.11 -2.82
CA ILE A 80 -4.32 4.19 -2.78
C ILE A 80 -4.94 2.80 -2.65
N ASP A 81 -4.50 1.84 -3.47
CA ASP A 81 -5.03 0.49 -3.45
C ASP A 81 -4.82 -0.19 -2.08
N ALA A 82 -3.63 -0.05 -1.50
CA ALA A 82 -3.34 -0.56 -0.16
C ALA A 82 -4.17 0.15 0.92
N ALA A 83 -4.33 1.48 0.83
CA ALA A 83 -5.15 2.25 1.77
C ALA A 83 -6.62 1.80 1.76
N LEU A 84 -7.17 1.50 0.58
CA LEU A 84 -8.53 0.99 0.42
C LEU A 84 -8.70 -0.44 0.96
N ARG A 85 -7.66 -1.29 0.84
CA ARG A 85 -7.66 -2.66 1.38
C ARG A 85 -7.31 -2.74 2.87
N GLY A 86 -6.76 -1.67 3.45
CA GLY A 86 -6.23 -1.66 4.81
C GLY A 86 -4.90 -2.41 4.96
N GLU A 87 -4.14 -2.57 3.88
CA GLU A 87 -2.86 -3.28 3.87
C GLU A 87 -1.69 -2.37 4.25
N THR A 88 -0.74 -2.88 5.02
CA THR A 88 0.48 -2.14 5.36
C THR A 88 1.48 -2.17 4.21
N LEU A 89 2.02 -1.01 3.84
CA LEU A 89 3.11 -0.88 2.87
C LEU A 89 4.41 -0.50 3.56
N GLU A 90 5.51 -1.12 3.14
CA GLU A 90 6.87 -0.72 3.50
C GLU A 90 7.42 0.26 2.46
N ASN A 91 8.51 0.98 2.79
CA ASN A 91 9.20 1.91 1.89
C ASN A 91 8.36 3.09 1.39
N MET A 92 7.35 3.52 2.15
CA MET A 92 6.66 4.78 1.89
C MET A 92 7.57 5.97 2.19
N LEU A 93 7.44 7.01 1.38
CA LEU A 93 7.97 8.33 1.72
C LEU A 93 7.01 9.04 2.68
N GLU A 94 7.51 10.03 3.43
CA GLU A 94 6.72 10.76 4.43
C GLU A 94 5.40 11.31 3.87
N PHE A 95 5.43 11.95 2.70
CA PHE A 95 4.21 12.46 2.05
C PHE A 95 3.27 11.34 1.57
N GLU A 96 3.80 10.14 1.26
CA GLU A 96 2.99 8.98 0.89
C GLU A 96 2.28 8.40 2.11
N GLU A 97 2.90 8.44 3.30
CA GLU A 97 2.26 8.05 4.56
C GLU A 97 1.08 8.96 4.91
N GLU A 98 1.25 10.28 4.77
CA GLU A 98 0.17 11.26 4.99
C GLU A 98 -1.00 10.99 4.03
N MET A 99 -0.68 10.77 2.75
CA MET A 99 -1.65 10.41 1.72
C MET A 99 -2.39 9.11 2.08
N TYR A 100 -1.67 8.06 2.47
CA TYR A 100 -2.21 6.78 2.88
C TYR A 100 -3.23 6.95 4.02
N ARG A 101 -2.87 7.67 5.08
CA ARG A 101 -3.75 7.92 6.23
C ARG A 101 -5.00 8.70 5.84
N ALA A 102 -4.87 9.68 4.94
CA ALA A 102 -6.00 10.44 4.42
C ALA A 102 -6.98 9.55 3.65
N PHE A 103 -6.48 8.70 2.74
CA PHE A 103 -7.32 7.75 2.00
C PHE A 103 -8.00 6.72 2.89
N GLN A 104 -7.30 6.20 3.90
CA GLN A 104 -7.91 5.31 4.89
C GLN A 104 -9.05 6.00 5.65
N LYS A 105 -8.88 7.27 6.04
CA LYS A 105 -9.92 8.04 6.71
C LYS A 105 -11.14 8.26 5.80
N LEU A 106 -10.92 8.60 4.53
CA LEU A 106 -11.99 8.73 3.54
C LEU A 106 -12.72 7.41 3.32
N GLY A 107 -11.99 6.31 3.15
CA GLY A 107 -12.56 4.98 2.97
C GLY A 107 -13.44 4.56 4.13
N ARG A 108 -12.98 4.77 5.38
CA ARG A 108 -13.79 4.51 6.58
C ARG A 108 -15.03 5.39 6.66
N ALA A 109 -14.93 6.67 6.33
CA ALA A 109 -16.08 7.58 6.33
C ALA A 109 -17.15 7.14 5.30
N TYR A 110 -16.71 6.76 4.10
CA TYR A 110 -17.61 6.25 3.06
C TYR A 110 -18.29 4.94 3.49
N LEU A 111 -17.53 3.98 4.02
CA LEU A 111 -18.07 2.71 4.50
C LEU A 111 -19.04 2.89 5.67
N GLY A 112 -18.81 3.88 6.54
CA GLY A 112 -19.75 4.26 7.59
C GLY A 112 -21.12 4.63 7.02
N ILE A 113 -21.16 5.51 6.01
CA ILE A 113 -22.41 5.91 5.35
C ILE A 113 -23.06 4.73 4.63
N VAL A 114 -22.28 3.89 3.94
CA VAL A 114 -22.81 2.68 3.28
C VAL A 114 -23.47 1.74 4.30
N ASN A 115 -22.84 1.57 5.47
CA ASN A 115 -23.39 0.75 6.54
C ASN A 115 -24.70 1.36 7.09
N GLU A 116 -24.74 2.67 7.35
CA GLU A 116 -25.97 3.36 7.78
C GLU A 116 -27.12 3.16 6.79
N VAL A 117 -26.86 3.32 5.48
CA VAL A 117 -27.86 3.10 4.43
C VAL A 117 -28.28 1.62 4.37
N SER A 118 -27.35 0.69 4.52
CA SER A 118 -27.63 -0.75 4.53
C SER A 118 -28.52 -1.15 5.72
N GLU A 119 -28.28 -0.56 6.90
CA GLU A 119 -29.08 -0.75 8.10
C GLU A 119 -30.51 -0.21 7.92
N MET A 120 -30.66 0.98 7.31
CA MET A 120 -31.98 1.57 7.03
C MET A 120 -32.83 0.70 6.09
N LEU A 121 -32.21 -0.02 5.15
CA LEU A 121 -32.91 -0.77 4.12
C LEU A 121 -33.31 -2.20 4.53
N ASN A 122 -32.94 -2.68 5.74
CA ASN A 122 -33.06 -4.11 6.13
C ASN A 122 -32.46 -5.10 5.11
N LEU A 123 -31.64 -4.61 4.17
CA LEU A 123 -30.88 -5.40 3.22
C LEU A 123 -29.65 -5.91 3.97
N SER A 124 -29.79 -7.02 4.69
CA SER A 124 -28.63 -7.81 5.08
C SER A 124 -28.27 -8.71 3.89
N PRO A 125 -27.02 -8.68 3.41
CA PRO A 125 -25.88 -9.05 4.22
C PRO A 125 -24.81 -7.96 4.34
N LYS A 126 -24.28 -7.82 5.56
CA LYS A 126 -23.15 -6.97 5.94
C LYS A 126 -21.99 -7.15 4.93
N ILE A 127 -21.56 -6.06 4.27
CA ILE A 127 -20.23 -5.99 3.66
C ILE A 127 -19.24 -5.89 4.83
N LYS A 128 -18.96 -7.04 5.47
CA LYS A 128 -17.93 -7.13 6.48
C LYS A 128 -16.59 -7.00 5.77
N ILE A 129 -15.92 -5.87 5.99
CA ILE A 129 -14.45 -5.84 5.98
C ILE A 129 -14.01 -6.97 6.91
N ASP A 130 -12.97 -7.72 6.54
CA ASP A 130 -12.46 -8.86 7.30
C ASP A 130 -11.91 -8.41 8.66
N GLU A 131 -12.79 -8.05 9.59
CA GLU A 131 -12.47 -7.81 10.98
C GLU A 131 -11.93 -9.13 11.52
N LYS A 132 -10.71 -9.12 12.05
CA LYS A 132 -10.13 -10.30 12.67
C LYS A 132 -10.23 -10.13 14.19
N GLU A 133 -10.71 -11.15 14.89
CA GLU A 133 -10.81 -11.13 16.36
C GLU A 133 -9.78 -12.07 16.98
N LEU A 134 -9.20 -11.63 18.11
CA LEU A 134 -8.28 -12.43 18.91
C LEU A 134 -9.08 -13.26 19.92
N VAL A 135 -8.90 -14.57 19.91
CA VAL A 135 -9.56 -15.49 20.85
C VAL A 135 -8.53 -16.34 21.57
N VAL A 136 -8.82 -16.71 22.82
CA VAL A 136 -8.13 -17.78 23.54
C VAL A 136 -9.00 -19.03 23.55
N MET A 137 -8.43 -20.17 23.18
CA MET A 137 -9.11 -21.46 23.13
C MET A 137 -9.20 -22.03 24.55
N LEU A 138 -10.39 -22.49 24.92
CA LEU A 138 -10.68 -23.07 26.23
C LEU A 138 -10.64 -24.60 26.20
N LYS A 139 -10.62 -25.21 25.01
CA LYS A 139 -10.62 -26.67 24.78
C LYS A 139 -9.92 -27.01 23.47
N ASP A 140 -9.41 -28.24 23.38
CA ASP A 140 -8.93 -28.81 22.12
C ASP A 140 -10.05 -28.81 21.07
N THR A 141 -9.76 -28.21 19.91
CA THR A 141 -10.74 -27.98 18.85
C THR A 141 -10.13 -28.39 17.50
N SER A 142 -10.86 -29.20 16.74
CA SER A 142 -10.45 -29.58 15.38
C SER A 142 -10.41 -28.36 14.46
N ALA A 143 -9.76 -28.50 13.29
CA ALA A 143 -9.72 -27.42 12.32
C ALA A 143 -11.13 -26.98 11.92
N ILE A 144 -11.37 -25.67 11.87
CA ILE A 144 -12.65 -25.05 11.52
C ILE A 144 -12.55 -24.41 10.14
N VAL A 145 -13.66 -24.39 9.41
CA VAL A 145 -13.74 -23.77 8.09
C VAL A 145 -14.57 -22.50 8.20
N ASP A 146 -14.04 -21.38 7.72
CA ASP A 146 -14.77 -20.12 7.70
C ASP A 146 -15.76 -20.03 6.53
N LYS A 147 -16.58 -18.97 6.51
CA LYS A 147 -17.58 -18.75 5.43
C LYS A 147 -16.97 -18.51 4.05
N LYS A 148 -15.67 -18.21 3.97
CA LYS A 148 -14.91 -18.05 2.72
C LYS A 148 -14.21 -19.34 2.29
N GLY A 149 -14.30 -20.41 3.09
CA GLY A 149 -13.70 -21.71 2.83
C GLY A 149 -12.26 -21.86 3.35
N HIS A 150 -11.72 -20.92 4.13
CA HIS A 150 -10.39 -21.08 4.72
C HIS A 150 -10.45 -21.93 5.98
N VAL A 151 -9.43 -22.78 6.12
CA VAL A 151 -9.27 -23.68 7.26
C VAL A 151 -8.40 -23.01 8.33
N HIS A 152 -8.87 -22.99 9.57
CA HIS A 152 -8.17 -22.46 10.73
C HIS A 152 -7.98 -23.57 11.78
N GLY A 153 -6.78 -23.71 12.34
CA GLY A 153 -6.46 -24.77 13.31
C GLY A 153 -5.90 -26.05 12.68
N PRO A 154 -5.88 -27.19 13.38
CA PRO A 154 -6.49 -27.46 14.70
C PRO A 154 -5.87 -26.66 15.85
N PHE A 155 -6.62 -26.51 16.94
CA PHE A 155 -6.23 -25.73 18.12
C PHE A 155 -6.23 -26.57 19.39
N ARG A 156 -5.37 -26.22 20.33
CA ARG A 156 -5.30 -26.81 21.67
C ARG A 156 -5.85 -25.86 22.73
N GLU A 157 -6.26 -26.40 23.87
CA GLU A 157 -6.60 -25.61 25.04
C GLU A 157 -5.45 -24.65 25.42
N GLY A 158 -5.77 -23.36 25.55
CA GLY A 158 -4.83 -22.28 25.83
C GLY A 158 -4.28 -21.54 24.60
N ASP A 159 -4.49 -22.04 23.38
CA ASP A 159 -3.99 -21.39 22.16
C ASP A 159 -4.65 -20.02 21.96
N ILE A 160 -3.86 -19.03 21.51
CA ILE A 160 -4.37 -17.73 21.07
C ILE A 160 -4.41 -17.73 19.55
N ALA A 161 -5.60 -17.51 18.98
CA ALA A 161 -5.83 -17.54 17.54
C ALA A 161 -6.48 -16.24 17.06
N ILE A 162 -6.13 -15.84 15.84
CA ILE A 162 -6.77 -14.74 15.12
C ILE A 162 -7.72 -15.36 14.09
N ILE A 163 -9.03 -15.22 14.30
CA ILE A 163 -10.05 -15.83 13.45
C ILE A 163 -11.13 -14.82 13.07
N PRO A 164 -11.92 -15.07 12.00
CA PRO A 164 -13.02 -14.21 11.62
C PRO A 164 -14.07 -14.08 12.76
N PRO A 165 -14.81 -12.97 12.85
CA PRO A 165 -15.68 -12.68 14.01
C PRO A 165 -16.85 -13.66 14.08
N ASP A 166 -17.31 -14.12 12.92
CA ASP A 166 -18.35 -15.14 12.81
C ASP A 166 -17.91 -16.46 13.44
N SER A 167 -16.65 -16.86 13.23
CA SER A 167 -16.07 -18.06 13.82
C SER A 167 -15.81 -17.88 15.32
N ALA A 168 -15.33 -16.70 15.73
CA ALA A 168 -15.12 -16.37 17.14
C ALA A 168 -16.41 -16.42 17.95
N GLU A 169 -17.51 -15.86 17.42
CA GLU A 169 -18.82 -15.90 18.06
C GLU A 169 -19.33 -17.33 18.25
N LEU A 170 -19.20 -18.18 17.23
CA LEU A 170 -19.66 -19.57 17.30
C LEU A 170 -18.87 -20.37 18.34
N LEU A 171 -17.55 -20.20 18.38
CA LEU A 171 -16.70 -20.88 19.36
C LEU A 171 -16.96 -20.40 20.79
N GLU A 172 -17.22 -19.11 20.98
CA GLU A 172 -17.55 -18.54 22.30
C GLU A 172 -18.92 -19.02 22.79
N ARG A 173 -19.95 -18.98 21.94
CA ARG A 173 -21.28 -19.52 22.26
C ARG A 173 -21.24 -21.01 22.57
N GLY A 174 -20.35 -21.75 21.90
CA GLY A 174 -20.11 -23.17 22.17
C GLY A 174 -19.23 -23.45 23.40
N GLY A 175 -18.65 -22.43 24.02
CA GLY A 175 -17.74 -22.57 25.16
C GLY A 175 -16.39 -23.21 24.81
N TYR A 176 -15.95 -23.08 23.55
CA TYR A 176 -14.66 -23.56 23.05
C TYR A 176 -13.59 -22.47 23.03
N ALA A 177 -13.98 -21.20 23.01
CA ALA A 177 -13.06 -20.07 23.01
C ALA A 177 -13.62 -18.88 23.82
N LYS A 178 -12.78 -17.90 24.11
CA LYS A 178 -13.16 -16.62 24.71
C LYS A 178 -12.49 -15.48 23.98
N ARG A 179 -13.23 -14.40 23.69
CA ARG A 179 -12.64 -13.22 23.04
C ARG A 179 -11.72 -12.46 23.98
N LEU A 180 -10.62 -11.97 23.43
CA LEU A 180 -9.71 -11.06 24.14
C LEU A 180 -10.02 -9.61 23.71
N PRO A 181 -9.92 -8.63 24.63
CA PRO A 181 -10.12 -7.24 24.28
C PRO A 181 -9.03 -6.77 23.31
N ASN A 182 -9.42 -6.18 22.18
CA ASN A 182 -8.48 -5.53 21.27
C ASN A 182 -7.80 -4.37 22.01
N SER A 183 -6.48 -4.46 22.19
CA SER A 183 -5.68 -3.32 22.65
C SER A 183 -5.81 -2.21 21.60
N LYS A 184 -6.26 -1.04 22.05
CA LYS A 184 -6.60 0.13 21.21
C LYS A 184 -5.45 0.62 20.34
#